data_AF-A0AAD5IDU7-F1
#
_entry.id   AF-A0AAD5IDU7-F1
#
_cell.length_a   1.000
_cell.length_b   1.000
_cell.length_c   1.000
_cell.angle_alpha   90.00
_cell.angle_beta   90.00
_cell.angle_gamma   90.00
#
_symmetry.space_group_name_H-M   'P 1'
#
loop_
_entity.id
_entity.type
_entity.pdbx_description
1 polymer ?
#
loop_
_entity_poly.entity_id
_entity_poly.type
_entity_poly.pdbx_seq_one_letter_code
_entity_poly.pdbx_strand_id
1 'polypeptide(L)'
;MYRTIVSSGQAFGARHWMATLQLQCERLVFFMATNVPTKDSTGVATLAGRKSILKLAQRMTWSFCRAIGASSYHTWNKVSSKTGEDIRVSSRKNLNDPGEPLGVILCAVSSVWLPASPQVLFDFLRDEVRRNEWDIMSNGGPVQSIANLAKGQDRGNAVTIQTVKSKENGMWILQDNCTNFYESMVVYAPVDITGMQSVITGCDASNIACCLPGSQFFQMELSQGLL
;
A
#
# COMPACT_ATOMS: atom_id res chain seq x y z
N MET A 1 -6.30 -17.81 -32.60
CA MET A 1 -5.70 -17.72 -31.25
C MET A 1 -6.41 -16.73 -30.34
N TYR A 2 -6.62 -15.46 -30.74
CA TYR A 2 -7.22 -14.45 -29.85
C TYR A 2 -8.71 -14.60 -29.51
N ARG A 3 -9.46 -15.45 -30.23
CA ARG A 3 -10.92 -15.59 -30.03
C ARG A 3 -11.29 -15.91 -28.59
N THR A 4 -10.54 -16.78 -27.91
CA THR A 4 -10.80 -17.17 -26.52
C THR A 4 -10.53 -16.04 -25.53
N ILE A 5 -9.51 -15.21 -25.78
CA ILE A 5 -9.12 -14.06 -24.94
C ILE A 5 -10.11 -12.90 -25.10
N VAL A 6 -10.59 -12.69 -26.33
CA VAL A 6 -11.63 -11.71 -26.66
C VAL A 6 -12.99 -12.14 -26.10
N SER A 7 -13.38 -13.41 -26.28
CA SER A 7 -14.66 -13.92 -25.79
C SER A 7 -14.70 -14.09 -24.27
N SER A 8 -13.56 -14.28 -23.61
CA SER A 8 -13.49 -14.33 -22.15
C SER A 8 -13.56 -12.93 -21.52
N GLY A 9 -13.49 -11.85 -22.29
CA GLY A 9 -13.44 -10.48 -21.79
C GLY A 9 -12.10 -10.12 -21.11
N GLN A 10 -11.10 -10.99 -21.20
CA GLN A 10 -9.74 -10.70 -20.71
C GLN A 10 -9.02 -9.70 -21.62
N ALA A 11 -9.26 -9.72 -22.93
CA ALA A 11 -8.62 -8.82 -23.89
C ALA A 11 -8.89 -7.34 -23.62
N PHE A 12 -10.04 -7.01 -23.01
CA PHE A 12 -10.48 -5.63 -22.79
C PHE A 12 -10.32 -5.19 -21.33
N GLY A 13 -9.71 -6.03 -20.48
CA GLY A 13 -9.53 -5.74 -19.06
C GLY A 13 -10.83 -5.68 -18.25
N ALA A 14 -12.00 -6.00 -18.82
CA ALA A 14 -13.28 -5.89 -18.12
C ALA A 14 -13.32 -6.73 -16.83
N ARG A 15 -12.74 -7.94 -16.86
CA ARG A 15 -12.62 -8.78 -15.66
C ARG A 15 -11.67 -8.20 -14.62
N HIS A 16 -10.56 -7.58 -15.05
CA HIS A 16 -9.64 -6.88 -14.17
C HIS A 16 -10.35 -5.72 -13.50
N TRP A 17 -11.00 -4.84 -14.28
CA TRP A 17 -11.81 -3.74 -13.75
C TRP A 17 -12.88 -4.20 -12.76
N MET A 18 -13.62 -5.27 -13.06
CA MET A 18 -14.60 -5.82 -12.12
C MET A 18 -13.97 -6.30 -10.82
N ALA A 19 -12.83 -7.00 -10.88
CA ALA A 19 -12.11 -7.45 -9.68
C ALA A 19 -11.57 -6.28 -8.86
N THR A 20 -11.02 -5.26 -9.51
CA THR A 20 -10.57 -4.03 -8.85
C THR A 20 -11.74 -3.27 -8.21
N LEU A 21 -12.87 -3.15 -8.90
CA LEU A 21 -14.09 -2.51 -8.38
C LEU A 21 -14.66 -3.27 -7.18
N GLN A 22 -14.75 -4.60 -7.27
CA GLN A 22 -15.18 -5.43 -6.14
C GLN A 22 -14.29 -5.19 -4.91
N LEU A 23 -12.97 -5.17 -5.11
CA LEU A 23 -12.02 -4.88 -4.03
C LEU A 23 -12.23 -3.47 -3.43
N GLN A 24 -12.59 -2.47 -4.25
CA GLN A 24 -12.94 -1.14 -3.73
C GLN A 24 -14.27 -1.16 -2.95
N CYS A 25 -15.28 -1.89 -3.43
CA CYS A 25 -16.54 -2.06 -2.70
C CYS A 25 -16.30 -2.72 -1.34
N GLU A 26 -15.50 -3.78 -1.28
CA GLU A 26 -15.13 -4.44 -0.03
C GLU A 26 -14.49 -3.45 0.95
N ARG A 27 -13.57 -2.58 0.49
CA ARG A 27 -12.96 -1.53 1.33
C ARG A 27 -13.99 -0.53 1.86
N LEU A 28 -14.94 -0.10 1.02
CA LEU A 28 -15.98 0.84 1.41
C LEU A 28 -16.95 0.25 2.44
N VAL A 29 -17.19 -1.06 2.40
CA VAL A 29 -18.00 -1.74 3.43
C VAL A 29 -17.40 -1.52 4.81
N PHE A 30 -16.08 -1.59 5.00
CA PHE A 30 -15.47 -1.33 6.32
C PHE A 30 -15.65 0.12 6.80
N PHE A 31 -15.79 1.07 5.88
CA PHE A 31 -16.04 2.47 6.20
C PHE A 31 -17.50 2.69 6.65
N MET A 32 -18.44 2.03 5.99
CA MET A 32 -19.88 2.16 6.25
C MET A 32 -20.38 1.19 7.33
N ALA A 33 -19.70 0.07 7.55
CA ALA A 33 -20.11 -0.97 8.47
C ALA A 33 -20.05 -0.46 9.92
N THR A 34 -21.13 -0.69 10.64
CA THR A 34 -21.17 -0.54 12.10
C THR A 34 -20.38 -1.63 12.80
N ASN A 35 -20.06 -2.74 12.11
CA ASN A 35 -19.32 -3.88 12.63
C ASN A 35 -18.13 -4.24 11.72
N VAL A 36 -16.91 -3.92 12.17
CA VAL A 36 -15.67 -4.41 11.53
C VAL A 36 -15.41 -5.84 12.02
N PRO A 37 -15.28 -6.85 11.13
CA PRO A 37 -14.93 -8.22 11.47
C PRO A 37 -13.77 -8.32 12.47
N THR A 38 -14.05 -8.91 13.62
CA THR A 38 -13.07 -9.08 14.73
C THR A 38 -12.33 -10.40 14.68
N LYS A 39 -12.88 -11.40 13.96
CA LYS A 39 -12.44 -12.80 14.04
C LYS A 39 -10.99 -13.03 13.60
N ASP A 40 -10.51 -12.20 12.67
CA ASP A 40 -9.16 -12.30 12.10
C ASP A 40 -8.32 -11.03 12.34
N SER A 41 -8.76 -10.18 13.28
CA SER A 41 -8.07 -8.94 13.63
C SER A 41 -7.43 -9.03 15.02
N THR A 42 -6.17 -8.59 15.16
CA THR A 42 -5.40 -8.62 16.42
C THR A 42 -4.81 -7.25 16.75
N GLY A 43 -4.44 -7.04 18.02
CA GLY A 43 -3.71 -5.85 18.48
C GLY A 43 -4.57 -4.61 18.76
N VAL A 44 -5.85 -4.59 18.38
CA VAL A 44 -6.74 -3.42 18.57
C VAL A 44 -8.13 -3.84 19.05
N ALA A 45 -8.38 -3.63 20.34
CA ALA A 45 -9.63 -4.06 20.98
C ALA A 45 -10.85 -3.23 20.55
N THR A 46 -10.69 -1.91 20.38
CA THR A 46 -11.81 -1.00 20.16
C THR A 46 -12.23 -0.94 18.70
N LEU A 47 -13.54 -0.86 18.45
CA LEU A 47 -14.08 -0.65 17.10
C LEU A 47 -13.63 0.70 16.52
N ALA A 48 -13.61 1.75 17.36
CA ALA A 48 -13.16 3.08 16.96
C ALA A 48 -11.70 3.09 16.50
N GLY A 49 -10.81 2.40 17.23
CA GLY A 49 -9.41 2.22 16.85
C GLY A 49 -9.27 1.53 15.50
N ARG A 50 -9.95 0.40 15.31
CA ARG A 50 -9.93 -0.34 14.04
C ARG A 50 -10.39 0.55 12.87
N LYS A 51 -11.48 1.30 13.05
CA LYS A 51 -11.98 2.23 12.03
C LYS A 51 -10.98 3.34 11.71
N SER A 52 -10.34 3.93 12.72
CA SER A 52 -9.37 5.00 12.53
C SER A 52 -8.13 4.51 11.77
N ILE A 53 -7.62 3.33 12.11
CA ILE A 53 -6.50 2.70 11.41
C ILE A 53 -6.84 2.42 9.95
N LEU A 54 -8.00 1.83 9.68
CA LEU A 54 -8.45 1.53 8.31
C LEU A 54 -8.61 2.82 7.48
N LYS A 55 -9.15 3.89 8.07
CA LYS A 55 -9.25 5.21 7.41
C LYS A 55 -7.87 5.78 7.09
N LEU A 56 -6.92 5.68 8.02
CA LEU A 56 -5.54 6.15 7.82
C LEU A 56 -4.86 5.38 6.68
N ALA A 57 -4.93 4.05 6.71
CA ALA A 57 -4.37 3.18 5.68
C ALA A 57 -4.99 3.43 4.30
N GLN A 58 -6.32 3.60 4.24
CA GLN A 58 -7.01 3.95 3.00
C GLN A 58 -6.52 5.29 2.43
N ARG A 59 -6.34 6.32 3.28
CA ARG A 59 -5.82 7.61 2.84
C ARG A 59 -4.39 7.48 2.30
N MET A 60 -3.53 6.71 2.97
CA MET A 60 -2.17 6.44 2.51
C MET A 60 -2.17 5.79 1.12
N THR A 61 -2.94 4.71 0.94
CA THR A 61 -3.07 4.01 -0.35
C THR A 61 -3.69 4.89 -1.42
N TRP A 62 -4.67 5.74 -1.08
CA TRP A 62 -5.26 6.69 -2.03
C TRP A 62 -4.27 7.76 -2.48
N SER A 63 -3.50 8.34 -1.55
CA SER A 63 -2.43 9.29 -1.88
C SER A 63 -1.37 8.63 -2.76
N PHE A 64 -1.02 7.38 -2.47
CA PHE A 64 -0.13 6.59 -3.32
C PHE A 64 -0.67 6.45 -4.74
N CYS A 65 -1.89 5.92 -4.92
CA CYS A 65 -2.53 5.76 -6.23
C CYS A 65 -2.63 7.09 -6.99
N ARG A 66 -2.93 8.19 -6.28
CA ARG A 66 -2.97 9.54 -6.85
C ARG A 66 -1.59 10.00 -7.32
N ALA A 67 -0.54 9.65 -6.58
CA ALA A 67 0.83 10.02 -6.95
C ALA A 67 1.31 9.25 -8.19
N ILE A 68 1.10 7.93 -8.24
CA ILE A 68 1.53 7.07 -9.37
C ILE A 68 0.69 7.26 -10.63
N GLY A 69 -0.57 7.68 -10.50
CA GLY A 69 -1.46 7.91 -11.62
C GLY A 69 -0.94 9.01 -12.54
N ALA A 70 -0.50 8.64 -13.74
CA ALA A 70 -0.13 9.60 -14.76
C ALA A 70 -1.38 10.34 -15.26
N SER A 71 -1.30 11.67 -15.33
CA SER A 71 -2.32 12.50 -15.96
C SER A 71 -1.67 13.68 -16.66
N SER A 72 -2.43 14.45 -17.44
CA SER A 72 -1.92 15.70 -18.04
C SER A 72 -1.42 16.71 -17.01
N TYR A 73 -1.81 16.57 -15.74
CA TYR A 73 -1.36 17.40 -14.61
C TYR A 73 -0.20 16.77 -13.82
N HIS A 74 -0.05 15.44 -13.85
CA HIS A 74 1.02 14.70 -13.19
C HIS A 74 1.94 14.06 -14.22
N THR A 75 2.88 14.86 -14.74
CA THR A 75 3.85 14.40 -15.74
C THR A 75 5.02 13.69 -15.06
N TRP A 76 5.26 12.45 -15.49
CA TRP A 76 6.40 11.64 -15.08
C TRP A 76 7.57 11.86 -16.02
N ASN A 77 8.72 12.28 -15.46
CA ASN A 77 9.94 12.46 -16.23
C ASN A 77 10.82 11.22 -16.10
N LYS A 78 11.22 10.64 -17.24
CA LYS A 78 12.16 9.52 -17.27
C LYS A 78 13.56 10.00 -16.90
N VAL A 79 14.19 9.34 -15.94
CA VAL A 79 15.59 9.56 -15.59
C VAL A 79 16.42 8.50 -16.30
N SER A 80 17.39 8.91 -17.13
CA SER A 80 18.26 7.97 -17.80
C SER A 80 19.27 7.38 -16.81
N SER A 81 19.14 6.09 -16.50
CA SER A 81 20.17 5.34 -15.79
C SER A 81 21.12 4.67 -16.77
N LYS A 82 22.42 4.64 -16.43
CA LYS A 82 23.43 3.87 -17.16
C LYS A 82 23.19 2.36 -17.11
N THR A 83 22.36 1.88 -16.16
CA THR A 83 22.03 0.46 -15.95
C THR A 83 20.84 -0.03 -16.79
N GLY A 84 20.17 0.85 -17.54
CA GLY A 84 18.98 0.49 -18.33
C GLY A 84 17.67 0.39 -17.53
N GLU A 85 17.70 0.74 -16.24
CA GLU A 85 16.51 0.81 -15.37
C GLU A 85 15.55 1.93 -15.81
N ASP A 86 14.24 1.62 -15.81
CA ASP A 86 13.17 2.59 -16.10
C ASP A 86 12.75 3.31 -14.82
N ILE A 87 13.56 4.27 -14.39
CA ILE A 87 13.23 5.14 -13.26
C ILE A 87 12.49 6.36 -13.77
N ARG A 88 11.32 6.65 -13.20
CA ARG A 88 10.53 7.85 -13.48
C ARG A 88 10.38 8.67 -12.21
N VAL A 89 10.46 9.98 -12.36
CA VAL A 89 10.37 10.93 -11.25
C VAL A 89 9.32 11.99 -11.54
N SER A 90 8.55 12.35 -10.52
CA SER A 90 7.64 13.49 -10.54
C SER A 90 7.82 14.30 -9.26
N SER A 91 7.50 15.59 -9.34
CA SER A 91 7.48 16.48 -8.18
C SER A 91 6.19 17.28 -8.19
N ARG A 92 5.63 17.51 -7.00
CA ARG A 92 4.48 18.40 -6.79
C ARG A 92 4.69 19.22 -5.53
N LYS A 93 4.00 20.35 -5.42
CA LYS A 93 4.02 21.18 -4.21
C LYS A 93 2.68 21.06 -3.49
N ASN A 94 2.70 20.62 -2.25
CA ASN A 94 1.57 20.70 -1.34
C ASN A 94 1.65 22.01 -0.54
N LEU A 95 0.57 22.79 -0.57
CA LEU A 95 0.46 24.05 0.18
C LEU A 95 -0.56 23.93 1.32
N ASN A 96 -1.66 23.21 1.10
CA ASN A 96 -2.85 23.28 1.96
C ASN A 96 -3.53 21.92 2.20
N ASP A 97 -2.99 20.78 1.75
CA ASP A 97 -3.56 19.45 2.02
C ASP A 97 -3.04 18.93 3.38
N PRO A 98 -3.86 18.87 4.45
CA PRO A 98 -3.42 18.51 5.80
C PRO A 98 -3.05 17.03 5.94
N GLY A 99 -3.44 16.18 4.99
CA GLY A 99 -3.08 14.76 4.98
C GLY A 99 -1.70 14.46 4.39
N GLU A 100 -1.04 15.46 3.81
CA GLU A 100 0.24 15.34 3.14
C GLU A 100 1.28 16.29 3.75
N PRO A 101 2.58 15.98 3.62
CA PRO A 101 3.64 16.87 4.06
C PRO A 101 3.56 18.23 3.35
N LEU A 102 3.75 19.33 4.09
CA LEU A 102 3.83 20.67 3.51
C LEU A 102 5.13 20.81 2.69
N GLY A 103 5.04 21.47 1.54
CA GLY A 103 6.19 21.77 0.69
C GLY A 103 6.29 20.88 -0.55
N VAL A 104 7.52 20.61 -1.00
CA VAL A 104 7.76 19.84 -2.23
C VAL A 104 7.75 18.34 -1.91
N ILE A 105 6.91 17.60 -2.62
CA ILE A 105 6.81 16.15 -2.57
C ILE A 105 7.45 15.59 -3.84
N LEU A 106 8.45 14.74 -3.66
CA LEU A 106 9.13 14.02 -4.74
C LEU A 106 8.63 12.58 -4.76
N CYS A 107 8.31 12.07 -5.95
CA CYS A 107 7.93 10.68 -6.15
C CYS A 107 8.87 10.05 -7.18
N ALA A 108 9.38 8.87 -6.88
CA ALA A 108 10.16 8.06 -7.79
C ALA A 108 9.49 6.69 -7.94
N VAL A 109 9.38 6.21 -9.17
CA VAL A 109 8.82 4.90 -9.49
C VAL A 109 9.86 4.16 -10.33
N SER A 110 10.04 2.88 -10.02
CA SER A 110 10.81 1.94 -10.81
C SER A 110 9.95 0.71 -11.08
N SER A 111 10.13 0.12 -12.24
CA SER A 111 9.45 -1.11 -12.63
C SER A 111 10.48 -2.12 -13.09
N VAL A 112 10.39 -3.33 -12.55
CA VAL A 112 11.32 -4.42 -12.84
C VAL A 112 10.54 -5.70 -13.14
N TRP A 113 11.08 -6.50 -14.05
CA TRP A 113 10.57 -7.82 -14.36
C TRP A 113 11.29 -8.86 -13.51
N LEU A 114 10.53 -9.66 -12.76
CA LEU A 114 11.08 -10.69 -11.89
C LEU A 114 10.60 -12.07 -12.34
N PRO A 115 11.48 -13.09 -12.36
CA PRO A 115 11.12 -14.46 -12.71
C PRO A 115 10.44 -15.18 -11.53
N ALA A 116 9.45 -14.56 -10.91
CA ALA A 116 8.71 -15.08 -9.77
C ALA A 116 7.21 -14.91 -9.99
N SER A 117 6.40 -15.81 -9.41
CA SER A 117 4.96 -15.65 -9.47
C SER A 117 4.51 -14.44 -8.62
N PRO A 118 3.48 -13.70 -9.04
CA PRO A 118 2.98 -12.56 -8.28
C PRO A 118 2.61 -12.92 -6.83
N GLN A 119 1.97 -14.06 -6.61
CA GLN A 119 1.57 -14.51 -5.27
C GLN A 119 2.79 -14.72 -4.36
N VAL A 120 3.85 -15.36 -4.86
CA VAL A 120 5.08 -15.57 -4.10
C VAL A 120 5.75 -14.24 -3.75
N LEU A 121 5.79 -13.29 -4.68
CA LEU A 121 6.38 -11.97 -4.40
C LEU A 121 5.52 -11.16 -3.42
N PHE A 122 4.21 -11.20 -3.56
CA PHE A 122 3.29 -10.55 -2.62
C PHE A 122 3.43 -11.13 -1.20
N ASP A 123 3.51 -12.45 -1.09
CA ASP A 123 3.74 -13.15 0.18
C ASP A 123 5.12 -12.83 0.78
N PHE A 124 6.15 -12.66 -0.06
CA PHE A 124 7.47 -12.22 0.35
C PHE A 124 7.47 -10.79 0.89
N LEU A 125 6.86 -9.84 0.16
CA LEU A 125 6.84 -8.43 0.54
C LEU A 125 6.01 -8.15 1.79
N ARG A 126 4.95 -8.93 2.05
CA ARG A 126 4.12 -8.74 3.24
C ARG A 126 4.63 -9.44 4.49
N ASP A 127 5.61 -10.33 4.34
CA ASP A 127 6.16 -11.12 5.45
C ASP A 127 7.06 -10.26 6.34
N GLU A 128 6.65 -10.08 7.59
CA GLU A 128 7.38 -9.28 8.57
C GLU A 128 8.74 -9.88 8.95
N VAL A 129 8.88 -11.21 8.93
CA VAL A 129 10.13 -11.88 9.31
C VAL A 129 11.20 -11.67 8.24
N ARG A 130 10.78 -11.63 6.97
CA ARG A 130 11.68 -11.46 5.81
C ARG A 130 11.83 -10.00 5.38
N ARG A 131 11.24 -9.06 6.12
CA ARG A 131 11.28 -7.64 5.77
C ARG A 131 12.69 -7.07 5.66
N ASN A 132 13.61 -7.54 6.52
CA ASN A 132 15.01 -7.11 6.51
C ASN A 132 15.78 -7.55 5.25
N GLU A 133 15.24 -8.49 4.47
CA GLU A 133 15.87 -8.93 3.21
C GLU A 133 15.72 -7.89 2.08
N TRP A 134 14.72 -7.00 2.17
CA TRP A 134 14.40 -6.07 1.09
C TRP A 134 14.18 -4.61 1.53
N ASP A 135 13.71 -4.38 2.75
CA ASP A 135 13.45 -3.05 3.28
C ASP A 135 14.68 -2.50 4.02
N ILE A 136 15.43 -1.65 3.33
CA ILE A 136 16.65 -1.01 3.86
C ILE A 136 16.33 -0.15 5.10
N MET A 137 15.09 0.37 5.21
CA MET A 137 14.67 1.24 6.31
C MET A 137 14.56 0.49 7.65
N SER A 138 14.46 -0.85 7.61
CA SER A 138 14.43 -1.69 8.81
C SER A 138 15.75 -1.69 9.60
N ASN A 139 16.85 -1.24 8.98
CA ASN A 139 18.21 -1.22 9.55
C ASN A 139 18.63 -2.55 10.22
N GLY A 140 18.12 -3.69 9.71
CA GLY A 140 18.40 -5.03 10.22
C GLY A 140 17.77 -5.34 11.59
N GLY A 141 16.93 -4.46 12.14
CA GLY A 141 16.22 -4.70 13.40
C GLY A 141 15.10 -5.73 13.24
N PRO A 142 14.76 -6.54 14.25
CA PRO A 142 13.62 -7.44 14.16
C PRO A 142 12.31 -6.63 14.02
N VAL A 143 11.49 -7.03 13.06
CA VAL A 143 10.16 -6.46 12.83
C VAL A 143 9.13 -7.29 13.59
N GLN A 144 8.21 -6.61 14.28
CA GLN A 144 7.14 -7.27 15.05
C GLN A 144 5.78 -6.64 14.76
N SER A 145 4.76 -7.46 14.53
CA SER A 145 3.37 -6.99 14.43
C SER A 145 2.86 -6.42 15.75
N ILE A 146 2.35 -5.19 15.72
CA ILE A 146 1.56 -4.57 16.80
C ILE A 146 0.08 -4.87 16.59
N ALA A 147 -0.38 -4.77 15.35
CA ALA A 147 -1.77 -5.00 14.98
C ALA A 147 -1.87 -5.56 13.56
N ASN A 148 -2.88 -6.40 13.35
CA ASN A 148 -3.26 -6.91 12.05
C ASN A 148 -4.78 -6.79 11.91
N LEU A 149 -5.27 -6.07 10.92
CA LEU A 149 -6.68 -5.83 10.68
C LEU A 149 -7.08 -6.40 9.32
N ALA A 150 -7.89 -7.44 9.31
CA ALA A 150 -8.46 -7.97 8.07
C ALA A 150 -9.43 -6.95 7.44
N LYS A 151 -9.31 -6.73 6.13
CA LYS A 151 -10.11 -5.77 5.35
C LYS A 151 -10.76 -6.37 4.10
N GLY A 152 -10.92 -7.68 4.04
CA GLY A 152 -11.56 -8.39 2.93
C GLY A 152 -11.74 -9.87 3.22
N GLN A 153 -12.28 -10.60 2.25
CA GLN A 153 -12.40 -12.07 2.36
C GLN A 153 -11.05 -12.78 2.21
N ASP A 154 -10.19 -12.25 1.34
CA ASP A 154 -8.84 -12.74 1.15
C ASP A 154 -7.97 -12.37 2.36
N ARG A 155 -7.23 -13.34 2.90
CA ARG A 155 -6.32 -13.13 4.04
C ARG A 155 -5.12 -12.23 3.70
N GLY A 156 -4.84 -12.03 2.42
CA GLY A 156 -3.90 -11.04 1.88
C GLY A 156 -4.38 -9.60 2.03
N ASN A 157 -5.69 -9.38 2.11
CA ASN A 157 -6.28 -8.07 2.28
C ASN A 157 -6.30 -7.68 3.76
N ALA A 158 -5.21 -7.07 4.23
CA ALA A 158 -5.06 -6.66 5.63
C ALA A 158 -4.27 -5.36 5.78
N VAL A 159 -4.54 -4.63 6.87
CA VAL A 159 -3.72 -3.51 7.33
C VAL A 159 -2.93 -3.96 8.54
N THR A 160 -1.61 -3.81 8.50
CA THR A 160 -0.70 -4.17 9.58
C THR A 160 0.01 -2.94 10.14
N ILE A 161 0.15 -2.89 11.46
CA ILE A 161 1.03 -1.96 12.16
C ILE A 161 2.21 -2.77 12.66
N GLN A 162 3.42 -2.39 12.27
CA GLN A 162 4.65 -3.09 12.63
C GLN A 162 5.58 -2.14 13.38
N THR A 163 6.34 -2.67 14.33
CA THR A 163 7.45 -1.95 14.95
C THR A 163 8.77 -2.55 14.50
N VAL A 164 9.70 -1.67 14.15
CA VAL A 164 11.10 -1.99 13.89
C VAL A 164 11.89 -1.57 15.13
N LYS A 165 12.48 -2.53 15.82
CA LYS A 165 13.35 -2.25 16.98
C LYS A 165 14.73 -1.82 16.47
N SER A 166 15.11 -0.57 16.73
CA SER A 166 16.48 -0.08 16.51
C SER A 166 17.14 0.27 17.85
N LYS A 167 18.48 0.43 17.84
CA LYS A 167 19.27 0.72 19.04
C LYS A 167 19.02 2.13 19.62
N GLU A 168 18.56 3.08 18.81
CA GLU A 168 18.51 4.50 19.19
C GLU A 168 17.12 5.13 19.07
N ASN A 169 16.20 4.55 18.28
CA ASN A 169 14.78 4.91 18.31
C ASN A 169 13.92 3.87 17.56
N GLY A 170 12.83 3.40 18.17
CA GLY A 170 11.88 2.53 17.50
C GLY A 170 11.15 3.27 16.37
N MET A 171 10.91 2.60 15.25
CA MET A 171 10.07 3.12 14.16
C MET A 171 8.82 2.27 14.04
N TRP A 172 7.67 2.91 13.82
CA TRP A 172 6.43 2.22 13.49
C TRP A 172 6.14 2.36 12.00
N ILE A 173 5.64 1.29 11.40
CA ILE A 173 5.28 1.21 10.00
C ILE A 173 3.80 0.86 9.90
N LEU A 174 3.06 1.66 9.15
CA LEU A 174 1.72 1.31 8.70
C LEU A 174 1.85 0.68 7.31
N GLN A 175 1.27 -0.50 7.12
CA GLN A 175 1.27 -1.19 5.84
C GLN A 175 -0.14 -1.62 5.46
N ASP A 176 -0.54 -1.27 4.25
CA ASP A 176 -1.79 -1.68 3.61
C ASP A 176 -1.50 -2.69 2.51
N ASN A 177 -2.01 -3.91 2.70
CA ASN A 177 -1.84 -5.01 1.75
C ASN A 177 -3.13 -5.23 1.00
N CYS A 178 -3.06 -5.37 -0.32
CA CYS A 178 -4.19 -5.87 -1.07
C CYS A 178 -3.81 -6.77 -2.23
N THR A 179 -4.67 -7.74 -2.48
CA THR A 179 -4.54 -8.70 -3.56
C THR A 179 -5.93 -9.03 -4.12
N ASN A 180 -5.96 -9.30 -5.42
CA ASN A 180 -7.07 -9.96 -6.11
C ASN A 180 -6.48 -10.88 -7.20
N PHE A 181 -7.34 -11.47 -8.03
CA PHE A 181 -6.89 -12.40 -9.07
C PHE A 181 -5.94 -11.77 -10.12
N TYR A 182 -5.98 -10.46 -10.29
CA TYR A 182 -5.28 -9.73 -11.36
C TYR A 182 -4.20 -8.78 -10.87
N GLU A 183 -4.16 -8.41 -9.60
CA GLU A 183 -3.18 -7.46 -9.09
C GLU A 183 -2.90 -7.66 -7.61
N SER A 184 -1.73 -7.22 -7.17
CA SER A 184 -1.38 -7.18 -5.76
C SER A 184 -0.52 -5.96 -5.47
N MET A 185 -0.72 -5.37 -4.30
CA MET A 185 -0.10 -4.12 -3.91
C MET A 185 0.18 -4.15 -2.40
N VAL A 186 1.37 -3.70 -2.04
CA VAL A 186 1.82 -3.48 -0.67
C VAL A 186 2.23 -2.02 -0.58
N VAL A 187 1.45 -1.22 0.13
CA VAL A 187 1.76 0.20 0.38
C VAL A 187 2.15 0.34 1.84
N TYR A 188 3.27 0.98 2.14
CA TYR A 188 3.68 1.20 3.52
C TYR A 188 4.34 2.56 3.72
N ALA A 189 4.33 3.02 4.97
CA ALA A 189 4.98 4.25 5.36
C ALA A 189 5.43 4.22 6.84
N PRO A 190 6.54 4.90 7.19
CA PRO A 190 6.80 5.29 8.57
C PRO A 190 5.63 6.11 9.11
N VAL A 191 5.28 5.87 10.37
CA VAL A 191 4.31 6.69 11.10
C VAL A 191 4.90 7.13 12.42
N ASP A 192 4.51 8.33 12.86
CA ASP A 192 4.83 8.81 14.20
C ASP A 192 4.15 7.93 15.26
N ILE A 193 4.91 7.52 16.27
CA ILE A 193 4.43 6.60 17.32
C ILE A 193 3.29 7.23 18.10
N THR A 194 3.40 8.51 18.47
CA THR A 194 2.40 9.19 19.32
C THR A 194 1.08 9.38 18.57
N GLY A 195 1.17 9.80 17.30
CA GLY A 195 0.03 9.88 16.39
C GLY A 195 -0.64 8.52 16.20
N MET A 196 0.15 7.47 15.99
CA MET A 196 -0.39 6.13 15.77
C MET A 196 -1.05 5.53 17.02
N GLN A 197 -0.49 5.78 18.21
CA GLN A 197 -1.13 5.41 19.47
C GLN A 197 -2.50 6.09 19.63
N SER A 198 -2.59 7.38 19.29
CA SER A 198 -3.87 8.11 19.27
C SER A 198 -4.89 7.47 18.32
N VAL A 199 -4.47 7.10 17.10
CA VAL A 199 -5.29 6.39 16.11
C VAL A 199 -5.77 5.03 16.63
N ILE A 200 -4.91 4.25 17.28
CA ILE A 200 -5.26 2.96 17.88
C ILE A 200 -6.34 3.12 18.95
N THR A 201 -6.36 4.24 19.68
CA THR A 201 -7.44 4.53 20.65
C THR A 201 -8.75 4.99 20.01
N GLY A 202 -8.72 5.34 18.71
CA GLY A 202 -9.89 5.74 17.93
C GLY A 202 -10.02 7.24 17.69
N CYS A 203 -8.99 8.03 18.00
CA CYS A 203 -8.94 9.44 17.64
C CYS A 203 -8.98 9.64 16.11
N ASP A 204 -9.41 10.82 15.67
CA ASP A 204 -9.45 11.14 14.25
C ASP A 204 -8.03 11.18 13.65
N ALA A 205 -7.85 10.44 12.55
CA ALA A 205 -6.58 10.35 11.86
C ALA A 205 -6.39 11.44 10.79
N SER A 206 -7.37 12.34 10.58
CA SER A 206 -7.36 13.35 9.51
C SER A 206 -6.07 14.20 9.43
N ASN A 207 -5.49 14.54 10.58
CA ASN A 207 -4.31 15.43 10.68
C ASN A 207 -2.97 14.68 10.74
N ILE A 208 -2.98 13.35 10.67
CA ILE A 208 -1.73 12.58 10.72
C ILE A 208 -1.13 12.55 9.33
N ALA A 209 -0.03 13.26 9.15
CA ALA A 209 0.74 13.18 7.91
C ALA A 209 1.25 11.75 7.73
N CYS A 210 0.73 11.04 6.73
CA CYS A 210 1.40 9.87 6.21
C CYS A 210 2.40 10.38 5.18
N CYS A 211 3.64 10.59 5.61
CA CYS A 211 4.73 10.72 4.66
C CYS A 211 4.80 9.42 3.89
N LEU A 212 4.32 9.39 2.64
CA LEU A 212 4.75 8.38 1.69
C LEU A 212 6.28 8.50 1.62
N PRO A 213 7.06 7.55 2.15
CA PRO A 213 8.49 7.62 1.98
C PRO A 213 8.73 7.50 0.48
N GLY A 214 9.47 8.46 -0.09
CA GLY A 214 9.87 8.48 -1.49
C GLY A 214 10.89 7.38 -1.82
N SER A 215 10.76 6.19 -1.25
CA SER A 215 11.67 5.06 -1.46
C SER A 215 10.89 3.77 -1.26
N GLN A 216 10.81 2.98 -2.35
CA GLN A 216 10.28 1.62 -2.44
C GLN A 216 8.74 1.51 -2.49
N PHE A 217 8.19 1.98 -3.61
CA PHE A 217 6.90 1.50 -4.08
C PHE A 217 7.10 0.22 -4.89
N PHE A 218 6.59 -0.91 -4.40
CA PHE A 218 6.41 -2.11 -5.20
C PHE A 218 4.98 -2.12 -5.73
N GLN A 219 4.75 -1.49 -6.89
CA GLN A 219 3.59 -1.83 -7.71
C GLN A 219 3.98 -3.05 -8.53
N MET A 220 3.41 -4.20 -8.18
CA MET A 220 3.53 -5.40 -8.99
C MET A 220 2.32 -5.43 -9.92
N GLU A 221 2.45 -4.71 -11.05
CA GLU A 221 1.45 -4.78 -12.11
C GLU A 221 1.63 -6.08 -12.89
N LEU A 222 0.59 -6.90 -12.85
CA LEU A 222 0.44 -8.12 -13.63
C LEU A 222 0.22 -7.73 -15.09
N SER A 223 1.30 -7.45 -15.79
CA SER A 223 1.31 -7.66 -17.23
C SER A 223 1.41 -9.17 -17.43
N GLN A 224 0.26 -9.85 -17.46
CA GLN A 224 0.20 -11.13 -18.16
C GLN A 224 0.58 -10.79 -19.60
N GLY A 225 1.77 -11.24 -20.01
CA GLY A 225 2.31 -10.98 -21.33
C GLY A 225 1.24 -11.19 -22.39
N LEU A 226 0.88 -10.10 -23.06
CA LEU A 226 0.29 -10.16 -24.38
C LEU A 226 1.40 -10.60 -25.35
N LEU A 227 1.48 -11.91 -25.58
CA LEU A 227 1.90 -12.49 -26.85
C LEU A 227 0.66 -13.17 -27.46
#